data_AF-A0A847IXP6-F1
#
_entry.id   AF-A0A847IXP6-F1
#
_cell.length_a   1.000
_cell.length_b   1.000
_cell.length_c   1.000
_cell.angle_alpha   90.00
_cell.angle_beta   90.00
_cell.angle_gamma   90.00
#
_symmetry.space_group_name_H-M   'P 1'
#
loop_
_entity.id
_entity.type
_entity.pdbx_description
1 polymer ?
#
loop_
_entity_poly.entity_id
_entity_poly.type
_entity_poly.pdbx_seq_one_letter_code
_entity_poly.pdbx_strand_id
1 'polypeptide(L)'
;MKFKLLTLNSFVLLIGLIFSNGIIAQQIEIKPVNREDQQLQRATDKVTRAEASVTKANQEIKMADSLASAGKLQISTAKEELSTAKADKSRLQKEYSTERKNLERQLKSADRKQQEKIKQDIRELDSKHREQTREADNRIKNAGRSYDKGKTNVTKGQAKKKEANKKLKTAEKSLSEANKELNKISPQEQPVKKLDIEGKPKKKTLKSDEASDEQK
;
A
#
# COMPACT_ATOMS: atom_id res chain seq x y z
N MET A 1 62.43 14.32 -13.44
CA MET A 1 62.37 14.57 -14.91
C MET A 1 61.01 15.22 -15.16
N LYS A 2 60.81 16.55 -15.17
CA LYS A 2 61.27 17.57 -16.14
C LYS A 2 61.20 17.06 -17.59
N PHE A 3 60.34 17.67 -18.41
CA PHE A 3 60.64 18.34 -19.69
C PHE A 3 59.28 18.74 -20.33
N LYS A 4 58.92 20.04 -20.23
CA LYS A 4 58.92 21.07 -21.30
C LYS A 4 57.64 21.01 -22.17
N LEU A 5 56.72 21.97 -22.13
CA LEU A 5 56.83 23.41 -22.45
C LEU A 5 57.25 23.63 -23.91
N LEU A 6 56.34 24.17 -24.73
CA LEU A 6 56.58 25.14 -25.81
C LEU A 6 55.19 25.76 -26.13
N THR A 7 54.87 26.99 -25.67
CA THR A 7 55.14 28.31 -26.29
C THR A 7 54.26 28.54 -27.54
N LEU A 8 53.78 29.71 -27.94
CA LEU A 8 53.99 31.13 -27.67
C LEU A 8 52.82 31.79 -28.49
N ASN A 9 52.18 32.89 -28.15
CA ASN A 9 52.80 34.20 -28.26
C ASN A 9 51.96 35.27 -27.56
N SER A 10 52.69 36.14 -26.89
CA SER A 10 52.26 37.31 -26.15
C SER A 10 52.09 38.51 -27.09
N PHE A 11 51.14 39.41 -26.82
CA PHE A 11 51.26 40.82 -27.20
C PHE A 11 50.57 41.72 -26.16
N VAL A 12 51.38 42.13 -25.18
CA VAL A 12 51.65 43.52 -24.75
C VAL A 12 50.51 44.53 -25.02
N LEU A 13 49.79 44.99 -23.98
CA LEU A 13 50.06 46.19 -23.13
C LEU A 13 49.57 47.52 -23.77
N LEU A 14 48.49 48.04 -23.17
CA LEU A 14 48.20 49.46 -22.87
C LEU A 14 48.07 50.47 -24.03
N ILE A 15 46.92 51.17 -24.07
CA ILE A 15 46.71 52.64 -24.19
C ILE A 15 45.23 52.88 -24.54
N GLY A 16 44.57 53.80 -23.83
CA GLY A 16 43.27 54.33 -24.28
C GLY A 16 42.33 54.78 -23.17
N LEU A 17 42.74 55.79 -22.42
CA LEU A 17 41.86 56.59 -21.56
C LEU A 17 41.04 57.53 -22.48
N ILE A 18 39.82 57.87 -22.02
CA ILE A 18 38.97 59.03 -22.35
C ILE A 18 37.79 58.79 -23.34
N PHE A 19 36.66 59.41 -22.95
CA PHE A 19 35.35 59.64 -23.61
C PHE A 19 34.27 58.59 -23.30
N SER A 20 33.57 58.70 -22.17
CA SER A 20 32.44 59.61 -21.89
C SER A 20 31.14 59.23 -22.63
N ASN A 21 30.08 59.13 -21.82
CA ASN A 21 28.66 59.17 -22.16
C ASN A 21 28.03 57.89 -22.68
N GLY A 22 27.30 57.23 -21.77
CA GLY A 22 26.37 56.17 -22.12
C GLY A 22 26.11 55.18 -21.00
N ILE A 23 25.87 55.64 -19.76
CA ILE A 23 25.16 54.80 -18.79
C ILE A 23 23.74 54.68 -19.34
N ILE A 24 23.49 53.65 -20.16
CA ILE A 24 22.13 53.19 -20.42
C ILE A 24 21.71 52.52 -19.11
N ALA A 25 21.16 53.33 -18.21
CA ALA A 25 20.30 52.86 -17.17
C ALA A 25 19.13 52.15 -17.87
N GLN A 26 19.20 50.82 -17.98
CA GLN A 26 17.98 50.04 -18.09
C GLN A 26 17.19 50.35 -16.82
N GLN A 27 16.25 51.28 -16.94
CA GLN A 27 15.13 51.37 -16.02
C GLN A 27 14.44 50.02 -16.10
N ILE A 28 14.78 49.13 -15.18
CA ILE A 28 13.91 48.05 -14.78
C ILE A 28 12.69 48.80 -14.25
N GLU A 29 11.64 48.86 -15.06
CA GLU A 29 10.35 49.36 -14.64
C GLU A 29 9.84 48.39 -13.58
N ILE A 30 10.23 48.64 -12.33
CA ILE A 30 9.69 47.93 -11.17
C ILE A 30 8.24 48.44 -11.08
N LYS A 31 7.32 47.83 -11.84
CA LYS A 31 5.89 48.02 -11.59
C LYS A 31 5.71 47.77 -10.09
N PRO A 32 5.21 48.75 -9.31
CA PRO A 32 4.93 48.49 -7.91
C PRO A 32 3.96 47.32 -7.91
N VAL A 33 4.35 46.22 -7.25
CA VAL A 33 3.47 45.07 -7.06
C VAL A 33 2.18 45.64 -6.47
N ASN A 34 1.11 45.65 -7.28
CA ASN A 34 -0.17 46.15 -6.84
C ASN A 34 -0.58 45.27 -5.64
N ARG A 35 -1.01 45.88 -4.53
CA ARG A 35 -1.37 45.16 -3.31
C ARG A 35 -2.43 44.10 -3.58
N GLU A 36 -3.30 44.36 -4.55
CA GLU A 36 -4.35 43.45 -5.02
C GLU A 36 -3.76 42.21 -5.72
N ASP A 37 -2.82 42.39 -6.64
CA ASP A 37 -2.12 41.28 -7.32
C ASP A 37 -1.36 40.40 -6.31
N GLN A 38 -0.75 41.02 -5.29
CA GLN A 38 -0.07 40.29 -4.23
C GLN A 38 -1.04 39.50 -3.34
N GLN A 39 -2.22 40.06 -3.04
CA GLN A 39 -3.26 39.37 -2.27
C GLN A 39 -3.86 38.21 -3.06
N LEU A 40 -4.12 38.42 -4.35
CA LEU A 40 -4.60 37.38 -5.25
C LEU A 40 -3.60 36.23 -5.35
N GLN A 41 -2.31 36.54 -5.56
CA GLN A 41 -1.25 35.52 -5.62
C GLN A 41 -1.18 34.70 -4.32
N ARG A 42 -1.21 35.35 -3.15
CA ARG A 42 -1.17 34.66 -1.86
C ARG A 42 -2.40 33.77 -1.65
N ALA A 43 -3.58 34.21 -2.07
CA ALA A 43 -4.81 33.43 -1.97
C ALA A 43 -4.77 32.21 -2.90
N THR A 44 -4.30 32.38 -4.13
CA THR A 44 -4.07 31.27 -5.09
C THR A 44 -3.07 30.27 -4.52
N ASP A 45 -1.94 30.73 -3.98
CA ASP A 45 -0.94 29.86 -3.34
C ASP A 45 -1.52 29.05 -2.17
N LYS A 46 -2.41 29.66 -1.36
CA LYS A 46 -3.10 28.95 -0.27
C LYS A 46 -3.99 27.84 -0.81
N VAL A 47 -4.75 28.10 -1.87
CA VAL A 47 -5.59 27.09 -2.53
C VAL A 47 -4.72 25.96 -3.05
N THR A 48 -3.67 26.25 -3.82
CA THR A 48 -2.77 25.23 -4.38
C THR A 48 -2.14 24.35 -3.29
N ARG A 49 -1.70 24.94 -2.17
CA ARG A 49 -1.14 24.18 -1.03
C ARG A 49 -2.20 23.31 -0.35
N ALA A 50 -3.43 23.80 -0.23
CA ALA A 50 -4.53 23.04 0.35
C ALA A 50 -4.95 21.86 -0.55
N GLU A 51 -5.01 22.07 -1.87
CA GLU A 51 -5.24 21.01 -2.87
C GLU A 51 -4.14 19.94 -2.83
N ALA A 52 -2.88 20.36 -2.73
CA ALA A 52 -1.75 19.44 -2.56
C ALA A 52 -1.90 18.60 -1.28
N SER A 53 -2.39 19.20 -0.19
CA SER A 53 -2.63 18.52 1.08
C SER A 53 -3.77 17.49 0.99
N VAL A 54 -4.87 17.83 0.32
CA VAL A 54 -5.97 16.89 0.03
C VAL A 54 -5.46 15.73 -0.83
N THR A 55 -4.70 16.02 -1.88
CA THR A 55 -4.10 15.02 -2.77
C THR A 55 -3.21 14.05 -1.99
N LYS A 56 -2.32 14.57 -1.13
CA LYS A 56 -1.44 13.76 -0.28
C LYS A 56 -2.23 12.88 0.68
N ALA A 57 -3.24 13.41 1.35
CA ALA A 57 -4.08 12.62 2.27
C ALA A 57 -4.80 11.48 1.53
N ASN A 58 -5.31 11.74 0.32
CA ASN A 58 -5.92 10.72 -0.53
C ASN A 58 -4.92 9.64 -0.97
N GLN A 59 -3.68 10.01 -1.27
CA GLN A 59 -2.62 9.03 -1.53
C GLN A 59 -2.32 8.17 -0.30
N GLU A 60 -2.25 8.77 0.89
CA GLU A 60 -2.08 8.03 2.16
C GLU A 60 -3.21 7.03 2.40
N ILE A 61 -4.47 7.40 2.12
CA ILE A 61 -5.63 6.51 2.20
C ILE A 61 -5.47 5.32 1.23
N LYS A 62 -5.12 5.58 -0.04
CA LYS A 62 -4.91 4.53 -1.04
C LYS A 62 -3.82 3.54 -0.63
N MET A 63 -2.70 4.03 -0.11
CA MET A 63 -1.62 3.18 0.40
C MET A 63 -2.07 2.33 1.60
N ALA A 64 -2.86 2.91 2.50
CA ALA A 64 -3.41 2.21 3.64
C ALA A 64 -4.40 1.09 3.24
N ASP A 65 -5.26 1.37 2.25
CA ASP A 65 -6.19 0.38 1.68
C ASP A 65 -5.47 -0.75 0.93
N SER A 66 -4.41 -0.42 0.20
CA SER A 66 -3.54 -1.41 -0.44
C SER A 66 -2.91 -2.35 0.60
N LEU A 67 -2.35 -1.80 1.68
CA LEU A 67 -1.77 -2.59 2.77
C LEU A 67 -2.81 -3.51 3.43
N ALA A 68 -4.01 -2.99 3.70
CA ALA A 68 -5.08 -3.80 4.30
C ALA A 68 -5.55 -4.91 3.35
N SER A 69 -5.69 -4.61 2.06
CA SER A 69 -6.08 -5.59 1.04
C SER A 69 -5.03 -6.68 0.85
N ALA A 70 -3.75 -6.30 0.79
CA ALA A 70 -2.64 -7.25 0.76
C ALA A 70 -2.64 -8.16 2.00
N GLY A 71 -2.91 -7.60 3.19
CA GLY A 71 -3.06 -8.37 4.42
C GLY A 71 -4.22 -9.37 4.38
N LYS A 72 -5.38 -8.99 3.82
CA LYS A 72 -6.53 -9.88 3.63
C LYS A 72 -6.24 -11.03 2.66
N LEU A 73 -5.59 -10.72 1.52
CA LEU A 73 -5.17 -11.73 0.56
C LEU A 73 -4.20 -12.72 1.23
N GLN A 74 -3.20 -12.20 1.93
CA GLN A 74 -2.23 -13.01 2.67
C GLN A 74 -2.91 -13.93 3.70
N ILE A 75 -3.91 -13.43 4.43
CA ILE A 75 -4.73 -14.25 5.34
C ILE A 75 -5.43 -15.38 4.58
N SER A 76 -6.07 -15.08 3.44
CA SER A 76 -6.82 -16.07 2.67
C SER A 76 -5.91 -17.19 2.18
N THR A 77 -4.81 -16.83 1.52
CA THR A 77 -3.81 -17.79 1.04
C THR A 77 -3.22 -18.61 2.19
N ALA A 78 -2.92 -17.98 3.33
CA ALA A 78 -2.38 -18.70 4.48
C ALA A 78 -3.38 -19.68 5.10
N LYS A 79 -4.69 -19.38 5.07
CA LYS A 79 -5.73 -20.31 5.53
C LYS A 79 -5.83 -21.54 4.63
N GLU A 80 -5.79 -21.31 3.31
CA GLU A 80 -5.80 -22.38 2.32
C GLU A 80 -4.59 -23.29 2.51
N GLU A 81 -3.39 -22.71 2.58
CA GLU A 81 -2.14 -23.45 2.80
C GLU A 81 -2.13 -24.22 4.13
N LEU A 82 -2.72 -23.66 5.18
CA LEU A 82 -2.84 -24.33 6.47
C LEU A 82 -3.81 -25.51 6.40
N SER A 83 -4.87 -25.41 5.62
CA SER A 83 -5.82 -26.50 5.37
C SER A 83 -5.16 -27.63 4.58
N THR A 84 -4.51 -27.29 3.46
CA THR A 84 -3.84 -28.26 2.58
C THR A 84 -2.70 -28.97 3.30
N ALA A 85 -1.83 -28.24 4.01
CA ALA A 85 -0.71 -28.84 4.73
C ALA A 85 -1.16 -29.77 5.88
N LYS A 86 -2.28 -29.46 6.55
CA LYS A 86 -2.89 -30.36 7.55
C LYS A 86 -3.48 -31.61 6.91
N ALA A 87 -4.15 -31.46 5.78
CA ALA A 87 -4.69 -32.59 5.03
C ALA A 87 -3.55 -33.51 4.54
N ASP A 88 -2.48 -32.93 4.00
CA ASP A 88 -1.27 -33.65 3.59
C ASP A 88 -0.65 -34.42 4.75
N LYS A 89 -0.46 -33.79 5.91
CA LYS A 89 0.08 -34.46 7.10
C LYS A 89 -0.79 -35.65 7.52
N SER A 90 -2.12 -35.49 7.50
CA SER A 90 -3.06 -36.57 7.83
C SER A 90 -2.99 -37.72 6.82
N ARG A 91 -2.90 -37.40 5.53
CA ARG A 91 -2.73 -38.39 4.45
C ARG A 91 -1.43 -39.17 4.60
N LEU A 92 -0.31 -38.48 4.79
CA LEU A 92 1.01 -39.07 5.02
C LEU A 92 1.01 -40.04 6.21
N GLN A 93 0.33 -39.70 7.30
CA GLN A 93 0.20 -40.57 8.46
C GLN A 93 -0.57 -41.87 8.15
N LYS A 94 -1.64 -41.78 7.36
CA LYS A 94 -2.45 -42.95 6.96
C LYS A 94 -1.70 -43.87 6.01
N GLU A 95 -1.03 -43.29 5.02
CA GLU A 95 -0.17 -44.01 4.06
C GLU A 95 0.94 -44.76 4.80
N TYR A 96 1.69 -44.04 5.64
CA TYR A 96 2.73 -44.64 6.48
C TYR A 96 2.19 -45.79 7.33
N SER A 97 1.08 -45.59 8.05
CA SER A 97 0.50 -46.64 8.90
C SER A 97 0.08 -47.88 8.11
N THR A 98 -0.40 -47.70 6.88
CA THR A 98 -0.87 -48.79 6.02
C THR A 98 0.30 -49.57 5.45
N GLU A 99 1.28 -48.88 4.87
CA GLU A 99 2.49 -49.48 4.30
C GLU A 99 3.31 -50.18 5.38
N ARG A 100 3.49 -49.53 6.54
CA ARG A 100 4.21 -50.10 7.68
C ARG A 100 3.58 -51.41 8.13
N LYS A 101 2.26 -51.44 8.29
CA LYS A 101 1.52 -52.65 8.68
C LYS A 101 1.63 -53.77 7.63
N ASN A 102 1.69 -53.43 6.34
CA ASN A 102 1.89 -54.41 5.28
C ASN A 102 3.29 -55.02 5.35
N LEU A 103 4.33 -54.19 5.44
CA LEU A 103 5.72 -54.65 5.59
C LEU A 103 5.91 -55.50 6.84
N GLU A 104 5.30 -55.12 7.96
CA GLU A 104 5.33 -55.91 9.20
C GLU A 104 4.65 -57.28 9.07
N ARG A 105 3.60 -57.39 8.25
CA ARG A 105 2.97 -58.70 7.94
C ARG A 105 3.89 -59.55 7.07
N GLN A 106 4.47 -58.96 6.02
CA GLN A 106 5.41 -59.66 5.14
C GLN A 106 6.64 -60.15 5.92
N LEU A 107 7.15 -59.33 6.84
CA LEU A 107 8.29 -59.67 7.69
C LEU A 107 8.07 -60.96 8.51
N LYS A 108 6.84 -61.16 9.01
CA LYS A 108 6.47 -62.34 9.82
C LYS A 108 6.44 -63.64 9.02
N SER A 109 6.16 -63.58 7.73
CA SER A 109 6.04 -64.75 6.85
C SER A 109 7.25 -64.96 5.92
N ALA A 110 8.20 -64.04 5.91
CA ALA A 110 9.35 -64.04 5.02
C ALA A 110 10.50 -64.93 5.50
N ASP A 111 11.26 -65.48 4.54
CA ASP A 111 12.53 -66.17 4.84
C ASP A 111 13.63 -65.21 5.31
N ARG A 112 14.74 -65.75 5.83
CA ARG A 112 15.83 -64.94 6.42
C ARG A 112 16.44 -63.91 5.46
N LYS A 113 16.52 -64.19 4.15
CA LYS A 113 17.07 -63.24 3.17
C LYS A 113 16.04 -62.15 2.83
N GLN A 114 14.77 -62.53 2.70
CA GLN A 114 13.66 -61.61 2.48
C GLN A 114 13.43 -60.69 3.68
N GLN A 115 13.60 -61.20 4.92
CA GLN A 115 13.48 -60.41 6.14
C GLN A 115 14.47 -59.24 6.19
N GLU A 116 15.72 -59.44 5.76
CA GLU A 116 16.70 -58.35 5.74
C GLU A 116 16.33 -57.25 4.74
N LYS A 117 15.77 -57.60 3.57
CA LYS A 117 15.25 -56.61 2.61
C LYS A 117 14.06 -55.84 3.19
N ILE A 118 13.09 -56.55 3.77
CA ILE A 118 11.90 -55.90 4.37
C ILE A 118 12.29 -54.97 5.53
N LYS A 119 13.31 -55.32 6.33
CA LYS A 119 13.85 -54.42 7.36
C LYS A 119 14.48 -53.16 6.77
N GLN A 120 15.14 -53.26 5.61
CA GLN A 120 15.65 -52.09 4.89
C GLN A 120 14.50 -51.22 4.39
N ASP A 121 13.48 -51.80 3.77
CA ASP A 121 12.30 -51.08 3.27
C ASP A 121 11.56 -50.36 4.41
N ILE A 122 11.45 -51.00 5.59
CA ILE A 122 10.86 -50.37 6.78
C ILE A 122 11.67 -49.15 7.22
N ARG A 123 13.01 -49.23 7.23
CA ARG A 123 13.86 -48.09 7.60
C ARG A 123 13.77 -46.95 6.58
N GLU A 124 13.68 -47.28 5.30
CA GLU A 124 13.49 -46.30 4.24
C GLU A 124 12.13 -45.60 4.37
N LEU A 125 11.06 -46.37 4.59
CA LEU A 125 9.72 -45.85 4.86
C LEU A 125 9.71 -44.91 6.07
N ASP A 126 10.38 -45.29 7.16
CA ASP A 126 10.51 -44.45 8.37
C ASP A 126 11.24 -43.14 8.09
N SER A 127 12.33 -43.21 7.32
CA SER A 127 13.11 -42.03 6.95
C SER A 127 12.28 -41.07 6.10
N LYS A 128 11.62 -41.60 5.06
CA LYS A 128 10.76 -40.85 4.15
C LYS A 128 9.59 -40.20 4.89
N HIS A 129 8.87 -40.97 5.71
CA HIS A 129 7.74 -40.44 6.48
C HIS A 129 8.18 -39.33 7.45
N ARG A 130 9.34 -39.49 8.09
CA ARG A 130 9.90 -38.47 9.00
C ARG A 130 10.24 -37.17 8.26
N GLU A 131 10.81 -37.26 7.06
CA GLU A 131 11.12 -36.10 6.23
C GLU A 131 9.84 -35.40 5.75
N GLN A 132 8.91 -36.14 5.16
CA GLN A 132 7.64 -35.60 4.65
C GLN A 132 6.80 -34.96 5.76
N THR A 133 6.78 -35.56 6.96
CA THR A 133 6.06 -34.98 8.10
C THR A 133 6.70 -33.67 8.57
N ARG A 134 8.04 -33.58 8.58
CA ARG A 134 8.74 -32.33 8.91
C ARG A 134 8.45 -31.24 7.88
N GLU A 135 8.39 -31.58 6.60
CA GLU A 135 8.04 -30.63 5.56
C GLU A 135 6.61 -30.11 5.74
N ALA A 136 5.63 -30.99 5.99
CA ALA A 136 4.26 -30.59 6.29
C ALA A 136 4.17 -29.71 7.54
N ASP A 137 4.93 -30.02 8.60
CA ASP A 137 4.99 -29.20 9.82
C ASP A 137 5.61 -27.81 9.56
N ASN A 138 6.64 -27.74 8.72
CA ASN A 138 7.22 -26.47 8.29
C ASN A 138 6.22 -25.64 7.48
N ARG A 139 5.46 -26.27 6.58
CA ARG A 139 4.39 -25.60 5.83
C ARG A 139 3.31 -25.05 6.76
N ILE A 140 2.82 -25.85 7.72
CA ILE A 140 1.85 -25.41 8.73
C ILE A 140 2.39 -24.21 9.54
N LYS A 141 3.64 -24.28 10.01
CA LYS A 141 4.29 -23.21 10.77
C LYS A 141 4.42 -21.93 9.96
N ASN A 142 4.86 -22.03 8.71
CA ASN A 142 5.04 -20.89 7.82
C ASN A 142 3.70 -20.25 7.43
N ALA A 143 2.68 -21.07 7.15
CA ALA A 143 1.32 -20.62 6.93
C ALA A 143 0.77 -19.87 8.16
N GLY A 144 0.96 -20.41 9.36
CA GLY A 144 0.59 -19.73 10.61
C GLY A 144 1.24 -18.35 10.78
N ARG A 145 2.57 -18.26 10.55
CA ARG A 145 3.30 -16.98 10.57
C ARG A 145 2.79 -16.01 9.51
N SER A 146 2.49 -16.49 8.31
CA SER A 146 1.95 -15.67 7.22
C SER A 146 0.56 -15.13 7.57
N TYR A 147 -0.29 -15.97 8.18
CA TYR A 147 -1.61 -15.58 8.66
C TYR A 147 -1.55 -14.46 9.71
N ASP A 148 -0.63 -14.56 10.68
CA ASP A 148 -0.43 -13.54 11.71
C ASP A 148 0.15 -12.23 11.15
N LYS A 149 1.08 -12.33 10.18
CA LYS A 149 1.59 -11.17 9.44
C LYS A 149 0.48 -10.49 8.64
N GLY A 150 -0.38 -11.26 7.98
CA GLY A 150 -1.55 -10.75 7.28
C GLY A 150 -2.51 -9.99 8.20
N LYS A 151 -2.82 -10.54 9.40
CA LYS A 151 -3.58 -9.83 10.44
C LYS A 151 -2.95 -8.50 10.83
N THR A 152 -1.65 -8.52 11.09
CA THR A 152 -0.89 -7.30 11.43
C THR A 152 -0.99 -6.25 10.33
N ASN A 153 -0.87 -6.65 9.07
CA ASN A 153 -1.00 -5.75 7.92
C ASN A 153 -2.40 -5.14 7.80
N VAL A 154 -3.46 -5.95 8.02
CA VAL A 154 -4.83 -5.45 8.07
C VAL A 154 -5.00 -4.39 9.15
N THR A 155 -4.57 -4.67 10.38
CA THR A 155 -4.67 -3.73 11.50
C THR A 155 -3.87 -2.45 11.24
N LYS A 156 -2.64 -2.57 10.73
CA LYS A 156 -1.80 -1.41 10.37
C LYS A 156 -2.43 -0.58 9.25
N GLY A 157 -2.96 -1.22 8.21
CA GLY A 157 -3.66 -0.55 7.12
C GLY A 157 -4.88 0.22 7.63
N GLN A 158 -5.71 -0.41 8.46
CA GLN A 158 -6.87 0.26 9.07
C GLN A 158 -6.49 1.45 9.95
N ALA A 159 -5.45 1.31 10.78
CA ALA A 159 -4.95 2.40 11.62
C ALA A 159 -4.45 3.58 10.77
N LYS A 160 -3.63 3.31 9.74
CA LYS A 160 -3.14 4.33 8.80
C LYS A 160 -4.29 5.00 8.05
N LYS A 161 -5.29 4.25 7.61
CA LYS A 161 -6.47 4.81 6.94
C LYS A 161 -7.24 5.76 7.85
N LYS A 162 -7.43 5.39 9.12
CA LYS A 162 -8.08 6.25 10.11
C LYS A 162 -7.33 7.56 10.32
N GLU A 163 -6.01 7.51 10.41
CA GLU A 163 -5.17 8.70 10.52
C GLU A 163 -5.22 9.57 9.26
N ALA A 164 -5.08 8.97 8.08
CA ALA A 164 -5.13 9.66 6.80
C ALA A 164 -6.50 10.32 6.56
N ASN A 165 -7.60 9.68 6.96
CA ASN A 165 -8.94 10.27 6.92
C ASN A 165 -9.07 11.50 7.83
N LYS A 166 -8.40 11.53 8.99
CA LYS A 166 -8.36 12.74 9.82
C LYS A 166 -7.63 13.87 9.11
N LYS A 167 -6.48 13.57 8.48
CA LYS A 167 -5.72 14.54 7.69
C LYS A 167 -6.53 15.06 6.51
N LEU A 168 -7.23 14.18 5.79
CA LEU A 168 -8.11 14.55 4.68
C LEU A 168 -9.18 15.55 5.15
N LYS A 169 -9.89 15.24 6.24
CA LYS A 169 -10.91 16.14 6.80
C LYS A 169 -10.35 17.52 7.16
N THR A 170 -9.14 17.59 7.71
CA THR A 170 -8.48 18.86 8.01
C THR A 170 -8.09 19.59 6.71
N ALA A 171 -7.50 18.89 5.74
CA ALA A 171 -7.10 19.46 4.46
C ALA A 171 -8.29 19.98 3.64
N GLU A 172 -9.43 19.26 3.64
CA GLU A 172 -10.68 19.68 3.00
C GLU A 172 -11.23 20.96 3.63
N LYS A 173 -11.16 21.10 4.96
CA LYS A 173 -11.53 22.35 5.65
C LYS A 173 -10.62 23.50 5.22
N SER A 174 -9.31 23.29 5.23
CA SER A 174 -8.35 24.31 4.80
C SER A 174 -8.55 24.70 3.33
N LEU A 175 -8.89 23.74 2.45
CA LEU A 175 -9.21 24.01 1.06
C LEU A 175 -10.50 24.83 0.93
N SER A 176 -11.54 24.49 1.70
CA SER A 176 -12.78 25.25 1.74
C SER A 176 -12.55 26.70 2.20
N GLU A 177 -11.74 26.89 3.25
CA GLU A 177 -11.37 28.21 3.76
C GLU A 177 -10.55 29.01 2.75
N ALA A 178 -9.52 28.40 2.14
CA ALA A 178 -8.69 29.04 1.12
C ALA A 178 -9.52 29.46 -0.11
N ASN A 179 -10.45 28.61 -0.57
CA ASN A 179 -11.36 28.95 -1.67
C ASN A 179 -12.32 30.10 -1.31
N LYS A 180 -12.79 30.16 -0.05
CA LYS A 180 -13.60 31.31 0.41
C LYS A 180 -12.78 32.60 0.43
N GLU A 181 -11.51 32.55 0.80
CA GLU A 181 -10.62 33.71 0.74
C GLU A 181 -10.36 34.16 -0.69
N LEU A 182 -10.06 33.22 -1.59
CA LEU A 182 -9.84 33.52 -3.01
C LEU A 182 -11.07 34.16 -3.66
N ASN A 183 -12.27 33.59 -3.43
CA ASN A 183 -13.52 34.13 -3.96
C ASN A 183 -13.86 35.54 -3.46
N LYS A 184 -13.41 35.92 -2.26
CA LYS A 184 -13.58 37.29 -1.74
C LYS A 184 -12.70 38.31 -2.46
N ILE A 185 -11.55 37.87 -2.98
CA ILE A 185 -10.55 38.72 -3.66
C ILE A 185 -10.82 38.76 -5.16
N SER A 186 -11.20 37.63 -5.76
CA SER A 186 -11.60 37.51 -7.17
C SER A 186 -12.83 36.62 -7.26
N PRO A 187 -14.04 37.21 -7.35
CA PRO A 187 -15.26 36.43 -7.50
C PRO A 187 -15.26 35.70 -8.86
N GLN A 188 -14.96 34.41 -8.84
CA GLN A 188 -15.18 33.51 -9.97
C GLN A 188 -16.51 32.77 -9.74
N GLU A 189 -17.37 32.70 -10.76
CA GLU A 189 -18.58 31.86 -10.73
C GLU A 189 -18.16 30.40 -10.54
N GLN A 190 -18.49 29.81 -9.39
CA GLN A 190 -18.18 28.41 -9.12
C GLN A 190 -19.09 27.50 -9.97
N PRO A 191 -18.55 26.48 -10.67
CA PRO A 191 -19.37 25.34 -11.03
C PRO A 191 -19.72 24.61 -9.74
N VAL A 192 -21.00 24.69 -9.35
CA VAL A 192 -21.56 23.99 -8.20
C VAL A 192 -21.45 22.48 -8.44
N LYS A 193 -20.35 21.85 -7.99
CA LYS A 193 -20.34 20.40 -7.75
C LYS A 193 -21.08 20.14 -6.45
N LYS A 194 -22.35 19.75 -6.58
CA LYS A 194 -23.16 19.19 -5.50
C LYS A 194 -22.36 18.04 -4.85
N LEU A 195 -22.17 18.12 -3.54
CA LEU A 195 -21.81 16.95 -2.76
C LEU A 195 -23.03 16.03 -2.74
N ASP A 196 -23.03 15.03 -3.60
CA ASP A 196 -23.93 13.89 -3.47
C ASP A 196 -23.44 13.04 -2.29
N ILE A 197 -23.99 13.36 -1.11
CA ILE A 197 -23.94 12.47 0.04
C ILE A 197 -25.04 11.42 -0.19
N GLU A 198 -24.76 10.44 -1.04
CA GLU A 198 -25.54 9.20 -1.05
C GLU A 198 -25.18 8.37 0.19
N GLY A 199 -26.22 7.96 0.92
CA GLY A 199 -26.12 6.82 1.84
C GLY A 199 -26.55 7.06 3.28
N LYS A 200 -27.79 7.51 3.51
CA LYS A 200 -28.57 7.05 4.67
C LYS A 200 -30.04 6.84 4.27
N PRO A 201 -30.61 5.62 4.43
CA PRO A 201 -32.01 5.39 4.12
C PRO A 201 -32.89 6.05 5.19
N LYS A 202 -33.75 6.99 4.78
CA LYS A 202 -34.82 7.52 5.63
C LYS A 202 -35.91 6.45 5.75
N LYS A 203 -36.05 5.93 6.97
CA LYS A 203 -37.24 5.22 7.46
C LYS A 203 -38.45 6.15 7.27
N LYS A 204 -39.36 5.80 6.36
CA LYS A 204 -40.66 6.47 6.22
C LYS A 204 -41.71 5.61 6.91
N THR A 205 -42.00 5.97 8.15
CA THR A 205 -43.27 5.63 8.80
C THR A 205 -44.34 6.53 8.23
N LEU A 206 -45.40 5.96 7.68
CA LEU A 206 -46.73 6.56 7.58
C LEU A 206 -47.73 5.46 7.93
N LYS A 207 -48.30 5.59 9.13
CA LYS A 207 -49.56 4.97 9.54
C LYS A 207 -50.71 5.76 8.93
N SER A 208 -51.75 5.02 8.56
CA SER A 208 -53.21 5.30 8.67
C SER A 208 -53.90 4.74 7.41
N ASP A 209 -55.02 4.05 7.43
CA ASP A 209 -55.90 3.44 8.42
C ASP A 209 -56.90 2.60 7.58
N GLU A 210 -57.52 1.58 8.20
CA GLU A 210 -58.86 1.04 7.88
C GLU A 210 -59.16 0.48 6.47
N ALA A 211 -59.88 -0.63 6.26
CA ALA A 211 -60.68 -1.50 7.10
C ALA A 211 -60.98 -2.80 6.30
N SER A 212 -61.55 -3.76 7.06
CA SER A 212 -62.58 -4.73 6.68
C SER A 212 -62.23 -5.95 5.81
N ASP A 213 -62.74 -7.07 6.33
CA ASP A 213 -63.20 -8.29 5.66
C ASP A 213 -62.15 -9.35 5.31
N GLU A 214 -62.35 -10.64 5.54
CA GLU A 214 -63.32 -11.43 6.30
C GLU A 214 -62.73 -12.87 6.24
N GLN A 215 -63.00 -13.67 7.28
CA GLN A 215 -63.16 -15.13 7.29
C GLN A 215 -62.68 -15.92 6.04
N LYS A 216 -61.79 -16.91 6.13
CA LYS A 216 -62.01 -18.23 6.77
C LYS A 216 -60.74 -19.07 6.69
#